data_AF-A0AA41XAL9-F1
#
_entry.id   AF-A0AA41XAL9-F1
#
_cell.length_a   1.000
_cell.length_b   1.000
_cell.length_c   1.000
_cell.angle_alpha   90.00
_cell.angle_beta   90.00
_cell.angle_gamma   90.00
#
_symmetry.space_group_name_H-M   'P 1'
#
loop_
_entity.id
_entity.type
_entity.pdbx_description
1 polymer ?
#
loop_
_entity_poly.entity_id
_entity_poly.type
_entity_poly.pdbx_seq_one_letter_code
_entity_poly.pdbx_strand_id
1 'polypeptide(L)'
;MLHNRRRRLADIAQREAAGESFWTDEFSEPLRIRFQQIMGVLSQERGDIDVEARRLILFDEGWTSLVDDNYGEIYDYRKYMVSAPDDMMPTVLEAWYFACQSSNVRLTRGNRDLRPTYEKLVNNLLREHRLSFEMVKGEMVPFSSRELHVEVVEPTLRLLSEPTWAPVEAAYQKALSELSRGDAADAVTDAGTALQEALTLLGCDGNALGPLIKSAKQKKILSAHDAPMLEAIEKVFHWVSADRSASGDGHNSSPAELEDAWFIIHVVGAILVRVSKQTSRP
;
A
#
# COMPACT_ATOMS: atom_id res chain seq x y z
N MET A 1 15.62 5.68 11.02
CA MET A 1 15.65 5.79 9.54
C MET A 1 16.80 6.71 9.12
N LEU A 2 17.61 6.35 8.12
CA LEU A 2 18.77 7.15 7.68
C LEU A 2 18.35 8.44 6.95
N HIS A 3 19.20 9.47 6.97
CA HIS A 3 18.92 10.80 6.40
C HIS A 3 18.51 10.74 4.92
N ASN A 4 19.29 10.05 4.07
CA ASN A 4 19.00 9.94 2.64
C ASN A 4 17.67 9.24 2.34
N ARG A 5 17.27 8.28 3.19
CA ARG A 5 15.98 7.59 3.06
C ARG A 5 14.83 8.53 3.38
N ARG A 6 14.92 9.29 4.48
CA ARG A 6 13.90 10.30 4.84
C ARG A 6 13.74 11.37 3.74
N ARG A 7 14.84 11.88 3.21
CA ARG A 7 14.82 12.90 2.16
C ARG A 7 14.15 12.40 0.87
N ARG A 8 14.46 11.17 0.45
CA ARG A 8 13.86 10.56 -0.74
C ARG A 8 12.35 10.35 -0.59
N LEU A 9 11.90 9.87 0.57
CA LEU A 9 10.48 9.67 0.83
C LEU A 9 9.71 10.99 0.88
N ALA A 10 10.32 12.04 1.43
CA ALA A 10 9.73 13.38 1.42
C ALA A 10 9.62 13.95 -0.01
N ASP A 11 10.63 13.74 -0.85
CA ASP A 11 10.64 14.18 -2.25
C ASP A 11 9.58 13.46 -3.09
N ILE A 12 9.48 12.13 -2.96
CA ILE A 12 8.43 11.34 -3.63
C ILE A 12 7.05 11.82 -3.17
N ALA A 13 6.82 11.97 -1.87
CA ALA A 13 5.54 12.45 -1.35
C ALA A 13 5.19 13.87 -1.86
N GLN A 14 6.19 14.76 -1.99
CA GLN A 14 5.98 16.10 -2.53
C GLN A 14 5.59 16.07 -4.01
N ARG A 15 6.20 15.19 -4.81
CA ARG A 15 5.86 15.07 -6.24
C ARG A 15 4.56 14.31 -6.48
N GLU A 16 4.23 13.33 -5.62
CA GLU A 16 2.91 12.70 -5.59
C GLU A 16 1.82 13.73 -5.33
N ALA A 17 2.07 14.66 -4.41
CA ALA A 17 1.21 15.82 -4.14
C ALA A 17 1.22 16.88 -5.26
N ALA A 18 1.95 16.68 -6.36
CA ALA A 18 1.85 17.47 -7.58
C ALA A 18 1.13 16.69 -8.70
N GLY A 19 0.52 15.55 -8.38
CA GLY A 19 -0.23 14.70 -9.31
C GLY A 19 0.61 13.70 -10.12
N GLU A 20 1.91 13.56 -9.82
CA GLU A 20 2.74 12.52 -10.45
C GLU A 20 2.48 11.15 -9.82
N SER A 21 2.16 10.13 -10.63
CA SER A 21 2.09 8.74 -10.17
C SER A 21 3.47 8.11 -10.23
N PHE A 22 3.93 7.54 -9.11
CA PHE A 22 5.19 6.80 -9.02
C PHE A 22 4.99 5.30 -8.91
N TRP A 23 3.74 4.83 -8.99
CA TRP A 23 3.45 3.41 -8.97
C TRP A 23 4.02 2.75 -10.22
N THR A 24 4.85 1.73 -10.01
CA THR A 24 5.59 1.06 -11.08
C THR A 24 5.59 -0.45 -10.87
N ASP A 25 5.76 -1.19 -11.96
CA ASP A 25 6.01 -2.63 -11.96
C ASP A 25 7.52 -2.94 -12.04
N GLU A 26 8.37 -1.91 -12.15
CA GLU A 26 9.82 -2.03 -12.35
C GLU A 26 10.58 -2.20 -11.02
N PHE A 27 11.36 -3.27 -10.92
CA PHE A 27 12.19 -3.55 -9.75
C PHE A 27 13.57 -2.93 -9.95
N SER A 28 13.76 -1.68 -9.52
CA SER A 28 15.08 -1.04 -9.63
C SER A 28 16.21 -1.83 -8.95
N GLU A 29 17.44 -1.75 -9.46
CA GLU A 29 18.60 -2.41 -8.86
C GLU A 29 18.78 -2.06 -7.35
N PRO A 30 18.66 -0.79 -6.90
CA PRO A 30 18.74 -0.48 -5.47
C PRO A 30 17.67 -1.17 -4.63
N LEU A 31 16.49 -1.41 -5.19
CA LEU A 31 15.40 -2.12 -4.53
C LEU A 31 15.71 -3.62 -4.40
N ARG A 32 16.20 -4.25 -5.47
CA ARG A 32 16.65 -5.65 -5.48
C ARG A 32 17.75 -5.92 -4.46
N ILE A 33 18.74 -5.03 -4.39
CA ILE A 33 19.79 -5.08 -3.37
C ILE A 33 19.19 -5.02 -1.96
N ARG A 34 18.17 -4.17 -1.73
CA ARG A 34 17.52 -4.07 -0.41
C ARG A 34 16.72 -5.32 -0.04
N PHE A 35 16.06 -5.98 -0.97
CA PHE A 35 15.46 -7.29 -0.72
C PHE A 35 16.51 -8.31 -0.31
N GLN A 36 17.64 -8.35 -1.03
CA GLN A 36 18.76 -9.20 -0.67
C GLN A 36 19.30 -8.87 0.73
N GLN A 37 19.37 -7.60 1.14
CA GLN A 37 19.76 -7.25 2.52
C GLN A 37 18.73 -7.73 3.55
N ILE A 38 17.43 -7.61 3.29
CA ILE A 38 16.37 -8.13 4.15
C ILE A 38 16.54 -9.64 4.38
N MET A 39 16.75 -10.41 3.31
CA MET A 39 16.99 -11.86 3.38
C MET A 39 18.23 -12.19 4.24
N GLY A 40 19.29 -11.38 4.12
CA GLY A 40 20.51 -11.54 4.94
C GLY A 40 20.33 -11.20 6.42
N VAL A 41 19.49 -10.21 6.74
CA VAL A 41 19.16 -9.86 8.13
C VAL A 41 18.28 -10.93 8.79
N LEU A 42 17.32 -11.48 8.05
CA LEU A 42 16.43 -12.53 8.54
C LEU A 42 17.17 -13.84 8.80
N SER A 43 18.27 -14.08 8.08
CA SER A 43 19.08 -15.27 8.24
C SER A 43 20.55 -15.01 7.96
N GLN A 44 21.36 -15.04 9.03
CA GLN A 44 22.82 -14.92 8.93
C GLN A 44 23.46 -16.04 8.08
N GLU A 45 22.84 -17.22 8.02
CA GLU A 45 23.34 -18.38 7.28
C GLU A 45 22.53 -18.66 6.00
N ARG A 46 21.80 -17.68 5.42
CA ARG A 46 20.81 -17.81 4.31
C ARG A 46 21.14 -18.71 3.10
N GLY A 47 22.35 -19.24 2.98
CA GLY A 47 22.78 -20.15 1.91
C GLY A 47 21.78 -21.26 1.62
N ASP A 48 21.32 -22.00 2.63
CA ASP A 48 20.36 -23.10 2.40
C ASP A 48 19.02 -22.61 1.80
N ILE A 49 18.53 -21.44 2.23
CA ILE A 49 17.31 -20.85 1.66
C ILE A 49 17.57 -20.37 0.23
N ASP A 50 18.73 -19.74 -0.01
CA ASP A 50 19.13 -19.27 -1.34
C ASP A 50 19.23 -20.46 -2.32
N VAL A 51 19.79 -21.60 -1.89
CA VAL A 51 19.89 -22.83 -2.69
C VAL A 51 18.52 -23.43 -2.97
N GLU A 52 17.65 -23.53 -1.96
CA GLU A 52 16.31 -24.08 -2.15
C GLU A 52 15.45 -23.16 -3.01
N ALA A 53 15.53 -21.85 -2.84
CA ALA A 53 14.82 -20.87 -3.67
C ALA A 53 15.26 -20.99 -5.13
N ARG A 54 16.57 -21.12 -5.39
CA ARG A 54 17.09 -21.44 -6.72
C ARG A 54 16.48 -22.73 -7.26
N ARG A 55 16.48 -23.80 -6.46
CA ARG A 55 15.94 -25.10 -6.87
C ARG A 55 14.48 -25.01 -7.29
N LEU A 56 13.67 -24.28 -6.53
CA LEU A 56 12.25 -24.05 -6.84
C LEU A 56 12.09 -23.35 -8.20
N ILE A 57 12.81 -22.25 -8.43
CA ILE A 57 12.75 -21.51 -9.71
C ILE A 57 13.19 -22.40 -10.87
N LEU A 58 14.34 -23.08 -10.75
CA LEU A 58 14.85 -23.94 -11.82
C LEU A 58 13.89 -25.09 -12.15
N PHE A 59 13.25 -25.65 -11.14
CA PHE A 59 12.29 -26.74 -11.31
C PHE A 59 11.03 -26.25 -12.04
N ASP A 60 10.46 -25.12 -11.61
CA ASP A 60 9.22 -24.61 -12.19
C ASP A 60 9.43 -24.03 -13.61
N GLU A 61 10.55 -23.33 -13.83
CA GLU A 61 10.88 -22.73 -15.14
C GLU A 61 11.54 -23.72 -16.12
N GLY A 62 11.94 -24.91 -15.64
CA GLY A 62 12.61 -25.94 -16.44
C GLY A 62 14.02 -25.57 -16.89
N TRP A 63 14.78 -24.85 -16.06
CA TRP A 63 16.13 -24.36 -16.37
C TRP A 63 17.22 -25.16 -15.65
N THR A 64 18.46 -25.05 -16.15
CA THR A 64 19.64 -25.68 -15.54
C THR A 64 20.42 -24.73 -14.62
N SER A 65 20.44 -23.44 -14.96
CA SER A 65 21.01 -22.35 -14.17
C SER A 65 20.16 -21.08 -14.28
N LEU A 66 20.26 -20.21 -13.29
CA LEU A 66 19.58 -18.92 -13.31
C LEU A 66 20.35 -17.86 -14.10
N VAL A 67 21.67 -17.82 -13.94
CA VAL A 67 22.56 -16.90 -14.66
C VAL A 67 23.60 -17.64 -15.48
N ASP A 68 24.35 -18.55 -14.85
CA ASP A 68 25.44 -19.29 -15.50
C ASP A 68 25.71 -20.60 -14.75
N ASP A 69 25.87 -21.71 -15.49
CA ASP A 69 26.16 -23.04 -14.93
C ASP A 69 27.51 -23.11 -14.19
N ASN A 70 28.42 -22.15 -14.40
CA ASN A 70 29.70 -22.08 -13.71
C ASN A 70 29.61 -21.46 -12.30
N TYR A 71 28.48 -20.87 -11.94
CA TYR A 71 28.29 -20.31 -10.61
C TYR A 71 27.88 -21.38 -9.60
N GLY A 72 28.48 -21.31 -8.40
CA GLY A 72 27.97 -22.08 -7.26
C GLY A 72 26.54 -21.64 -6.93
N GLU A 73 25.70 -22.57 -6.46
CA GLU A 73 24.25 -22.40 -6.33
C GLU A 73 23.83 -21.11 -5.58
N ILE A 74 24.50 -20.79 -4.48
CA ILE A 74 24.25 -19.56 -3.70
C ILE A 74 24.56 -18.31 -4.53
N TYR A 75 25.68 -18.33 -5.27
CA TYR A 75 26.08 -17.18 -6.07
C TYR A 75 25.18 -17.02 -7.29
N ASP A 76 24.78 -18.12 -7.93
CA ASP A 76 23.84 -18.13 -9.05
C ASP A 76 22.51 -17.46 -8.66
N TYR A 77 21.92 -17.89 -7.53
CA TYR A 77 20.70 -17.26 -6.98
C TYR A 77 20.88 -15.77 -6.69
N ARG A 78 21.95 -15.42 -5.97
CA ARG A 78 22.19 -14.04 -5.53
C ARG A 78 22.48 -13.11 -6.70
N LYS A 79 23.12 -13.61 -7.75
CA LYS A 79 23.36 -12.86 -8.98
C LYS A 79 22.05 -12.65 -9.71
N TYR A 80 21.25 -13.70 -9.85
CA TYR A 80 19.92 -13.63 -10.46
C TYR A 80 19.00 -12.65 -9.75
N MET A 81 18.97 -12.64 -8.42
CA MET A 81 18.19 -11.67 -7.62
C MET A 81 18.45 -10.20 -8.01
N VAL A 82 19.67 -9.88 -8.46
CA VAL A 82 20.04 -8.52 -8.87
C VAL A 82 19.81 -8.30 -10.36
N SER A 83 19.98 -9.32 -11.20
CA SER A 83 19.96 -9.19 -12.67
C SER A 83 18.72 -9.75 -13.36
N ALA A 84 17.79 -10.37 -12.64
CA ALA A 84 16.60 -10.99 -13.21
C ALA A 84 15.78 -9.97 -14.03
N PRO A 85 15.03 -10.39 -15.05
CA PRO A 85 13.97 -9.54 -15.61
C PRO A 85 12.97 -9.07 -14.54
N ASP A 86 12.35 -7.90 -14.70
CA ASP A 86 11.40 -7.35 -13.71
C ASP A 86 10.17 -8.25 -13.51
N ASP A 87 9.68 -8.87 -14.58
CA ASP A 87 8.59 -9.85 -14.58
C ASP A 87 8.94 -11.14 -13.81
N MET A 88 10.23 -11.46 -13.66
CA MET A 88 10.70 -12.61 -12.89
C MET A 88 10.97 -12.29 -11.42
N MET A 89 11.00 -11.01 -11.02
CA MET A 89 11.25 -10.64 -9.63
C MET A 89 10.18 -11.15 -8.65
N PRO A 90 8.87 -11.14 -8.99
CA PRO A 90 7.85 -11.85 -8.23
C PRO A 90 8.26 -13.30 -7.91
N THR A 91 8.58 -14.10 -8.93
CA THR A 91 8.99 -15.50 -8.79
C THR A 91 10.17 -15.67 -7.84
N VAL A 92 11.17 -14.77 -7.91
CA VAL A 92 12.33 -14.83 -7.01
C VAL A 92 11.95 -14.60 -5.54
N LEU A 93 11.05 -13.64 -5.27
CA LEU A 93 10.59 -13.34 -3.93
C LEU A 93 9.69 -14.45 -3.36
N GLU A 94 8.80 -15.01 -4.17
CA GLU A 94 7.95 -16.15 -3.81
C GLU A 94 8.79 -17.40 -3.52
N ALA A 95 9.76 -17.71 -4.37
CA ALA A 95 10.65 -18.86 -4.18
C ALA A 95 11.39 -18.79 -2.84
N TRP A 96 11.86 -17.60 -2.43
CA TRP A 96 12.50 -17.42 -1.13
C TRP A 96 11.52 -17.61 0.04
N TYR A 97 10.28 -17.14 -0.11
CA TYR A 97 9.21 -17.36 0.87
C TYR A 97 8.96 -18.85 1.11
N PHE A 98 8.81 -19.63 0.03
CA PHE A 98 8.56 -21.08 0.12
C PHE A 98 9.79 -21.86 0.60
N ALA A 99 10.98 -21.45 0.17
CA ALA A 99 12.24 -22.01 0.62
C ALA A 99 12.42 -21.94 2.15
N CYS A 100 11.89 -20.89 2.82
CA CYS A 100 11.91 -20.77 4.27
C CYS A 100 11.28 -21.96 5.01
N GLN A 101 10.45 -22.76 4.35
CA GLN A 101 9.73 -23.89 4.95
C GLN A 101 10.18 -25.25 4.47
N SER A 102 11.11 -25.32 3.53
CA SER A 102 11.57 -26.61 3.01
C SER A 102 12.12 -27.47 4.14
N SER A 103 11.88 -28.78 4.04
CA SER A 103 12.38 -29.77 4.98
C SER A 103 13.90 -29.70 5.13
N ASN A 104 14.61 -29.41 4.04
CA ASN A 104 16.07 -29.21 4.04
C ASN A 104 16.48 -28.05 4.96
N VAL A 105 15.82 -26.90 4.87
CA VAL A 105 16.08 -25.72 5.70
C VAL A 105 15.65 -25.93 7.16
N ARG A 106 14.55 -26.66 7.39
CA ARG A 106 14.07 -26.98 8.76
C ARG A 106 15.02 -27.90 9.51
N LEU A 107 15.63 -28.86 8.82
CA LEU A 107 16.60 -29.80 9.40
C LEU A 107 17.88 -29.09 9.85
N THR A 108 18.34 -28.06 9.12
CA THR A 108 19.55 -27.31 9.48
C THR A 108 19.31 -26.22 10.53
N ARG A 109 18.10 -25.68 10.66
CA ARG A 109 17.87 -24.41 11.41
C ARG A 109 16.83 -24.45 12.53
N GLY A 110 16.17 -25.60 12.72
CA GLY A 110 15.06 -25.71 13.65
C GLY A 110 13.78 -25.06 13.12
N ASN A 111 12.74 -25.05 13.97
CA ASN A 111 11.36 -24.86 13.53
C ASN A 111 10.89 -23.39 13.53
N ARG A 112 11.79 -22.43 13.24
CA ARG A 112 11.44 -21.00 13.24
C ARG A 112 10.84 -20.61 11.89
N ASP A 113 9.57 -20.21 11.90
CA ASP A 113 8.90 -19.72 10.70
C ASP A 113 9.28 -18.26 10.40
N LEU A 114 10.08 -18.05 9.34
CA LEU A 114 10.53 -16.73 8.92
C LEU A 114 9.51 -16.00 8.04
N ARG A 115 8.54 -16.72 7.47
CA ARG A 115 7.59 -16.21 6.47
C ARG A 115 6.83 -14.95 6.92
N PRO A 116 6.23 -14.88 8.13
CA PRO A 116 5.45 -13.70 8.50
C PRO A 116 6.32 -12.43 8.60
N THR A 117 7.58 -12.60 9.02
CA THR A 117 8.51 -11.47 9.13
C THR A 117 9.03 -11.07 7.75
N TYR A 118 9.31 -12.06 6.89
CA TYR A 118 9.72 -11.83 5.50
C TYR A 118 8.64 -11.08 4.72
N GLU A 119 7.40 -11.58 4.74
CA GLU A 119 6.24 -10.96 4.07
C GLU A 119 6.07 -9.50 4.51
N LYS A 120 6.10 -9.24 5.82
CA LYS A 120 6.01 -7.88 6.36
C LYS A 120 7.13 -6.97 5.84
N LEU A 121 8.38 -7.45 5.82
CA LEU A 121 9.53 -6.66 5.37
C LEU A 121 9.53 -6.43 3.85
N VAL A 122 9.12 -7.44 3.07
CA VAL A 122 8.91 -7.31 1.62
C VAL A 122 7.85 -6.27 1.33
N ASN A 123 6.66 -6.38 1.94
CA ASN A 123 5.56 -5.43 1.73
C ASN A 123 5.91 -4.00 2.14
N ASN A 124 6.64 -3.82 3.24
CA ASN A 124 7.14 -2.50 3.62
C ASN A 124 8.07 -1.90 2.55
N LEU A 125 8.89 -2.73 1.90
CA LEU A 125 9.80 -2.28 0.87
C LEU A 125 9.09 -2.02 -0.46
N LEU A 126 8.12 -2.87 -0.84
CA LEU A 126 7.25 -2.65 -2.01
C LEU A 126 6.54 -1.30 -1.90
N ARG A 127 5.87 -1.03 -0.78
CA ARG A 127 5.16 0.25 -0.53
C ARG A 127 6.10 1.45 -0.51
N GLU A 128 7.30 1.30 0.06
CA GLU A 128 8.29 2.37 0.11
C GLU A 128 8.75 2.81 -1.29
N HIS A 129 8.85 1.87 -2.23
CA HIS A 129 9.28 2.14 -3.61
C HIS A 129 8.11 2.27 -4.59
N ARG A 130 6.88 2.33 -4.09
CA ARG A 130 5.66 2.41 -4.92
C ARG A 130 5.59 1.28 -5.95
N LEU A 131 6.03 0.08 -5.57
CA LEU A 131 5.81 -1.08 -6.41
C LEU A 131 4.35 -1.49 -6.35
N SER A 132 3.77 -1.70 -7.52
CA SER A 132 2.42 -2.20 -7.72
C SER A 132 2.35 -3.71 -7.46
N PHE A 133 2.92 -4.18 -6.35
CA PHE A 133 2.78 -5.55 -5.88
C PHE A 133 2.56 -5.61 -4.37
N GLU A 134 1.88 -6.65 -3.91
CA GLU A 134 1.79 -7.03 -2.50
C GLU A 134 2.02 -8.54 -2.36
N MET A 135 2.87 -8.94 -1.41
CA MET A 135 3.04 -10.32 -1.03
C MET A 135 1.96 -10.74 -0.06
N VAL A 136 1.16 -11.76 -0.40
CA VAL A 136 0.10 -12.32 0.43
C VAL A 136 0.32 -13.82 0.53
N LYS A 137 0.67 -14.32 1.74
CA LYS A 137 0.89 -15.76 1.98
C LYS A 137 1.91 -16.40 1.02
N GLY A 138 2.90 -15.63 0.58
CA GLY A 138 3.95 -16.08 -0.32
C GLY A 138 3.66 -15.91 -1.80
N GLU A 139 2.51 -15.35 -2.18
CA GLU A 139 2.17 -15.01 -3.55
C GLU A 139 2.34 -13.50 -3.76
N MET A 140 2.96 -13.11 -4.86
CA MET A 140 3.16 -11.73 -5.30
C MET A 140 1.99 -11.31 -6.19
N VAL A 141 1.06 -10.58 -5.59
CA VAL A 141 -0.17 -10.13 -6.24
C VAL A 141 0.04 -8.73 -6.80
N PRO A 142 -0.14 -8.49 -8.12
CA PRO A 142 -0.03 -7.16 -8.69
C PRO A 142 -1.17 -6.26 -8.20
N PHE A 143 -0.89 -5.00 -7.88
CA PHE A 143 -1.88 -3.98 -7.48
C PHE A 143 -2.88 -3.68 -8.59
N SER A 144 -2.50 -3.85 -9.86
CA SER A 144 -3.42 -3.71 -11.00
C SER A 144 -4.60 -4.69 -10.95
N SER A 145 -4.53 -5.73 -10.12
CA SER A 145 -5.63 -6.66 -9.87
C SER A 145 -6.54 -6.28 -8.68
N ARG A 146 -6.33 -5.13 -8.02
CA ARG A 146 -7.31 -4.55 -7.08
C ARG A 146 -7.96 -3.35 -7.73
N GLU A 147 -9.16 -3.55 -8.28
CA GLU A 147 -9.93 -2.58 -9.08
C GLU A 147 -10.05 -1.19 -8.42
N LEU A 148 -9.90 -1.08 -7.11
CA LEU A 148 -10.02 0.17 -6.34
C LEU A 148 -8.83 1.13 -6.49
N HIS A 149 -7.58 0.71 -6.70
CA HIS A 149 -6.46 1.67 -6.74
C HIS A 149 -6.41 2.45 -8.08
N VAL A 150 -6.54 1.74 -9.19
CA VAL A 150 -6.52 2.32 -10.55
C VAL A 150 -7.80 3.11 -10.84
N GLU A 151 -8.97 2.61 -10.45
CA GLU A 151 -10.24 3.28 -10.75
C GLU A 151 -10.61 4.39 -9.75
N VAL A 152 -9.94 4.47 -8.60
CA VAL A 152 -10.26 5.46 -7.57
C VAL A 152 -9.09 6.35 -7.23
N VAL A 153 -7.93 5.82 -6.83
CA VAL A 153 -6.84 6.65 -6.31
C VAL A 153 -6.24 7.51 -7.42
N GLU A 154 -5.93 6.94 -8.58
CA GLU A 154 -5.36 7.71 -9.70
C GLU A 154 -6.32 8.81 -10.21
N PRO A 155 -7.61 8.53 -10.50
CA PRO A 155 -8.57 9.59 -10.84
C PRO A 155 -8.76 10.63 -9.75
N THR A 156 -8.68 10.23 -8.47
CA THR A 156 -8.76 11.15 -7.34
C THR A 156 -7.55 12.09 -7.34
N LEU A 157 -6.32 11.57 -7.42
CA LEU A 157 -5.12 12.40 -7.43
C LEU A 157 -5.07 13.34 -8.64
N ARG A 158 -5.49 12.86 -9.82
CA ARG A 158 -5.59 13.69 -11.02
C ARG A 158 -6.60 14.83 -10.83
N LEU A 159 -7.78 14.56 -10.26
CA LEU A 159 -8.76 15.58 -9.92
C LEU A 159 -8.21 16.61 -8.91
N LEU A 160 -7.56 16.11 -7.86
CA LEU A 160 -7.11 16.95 -6.74
C LEU A 160 -5.91 17.84 -7.09
N SER A 161 -5.17 17.52 -8.16
CA SER A 161 -4.06 18.34 -8.66
C SER A 161 -4.46 19.72 -9.19
N GLU A 162 -5.76 19.98 -9.38
CA GLU A 162 -6.26 21.30 -9.73
C GLU A 162 -6.09 22.28 -8.54
N PRO A 163 -5.58 23.52 -8.74
CA PRO A 163 -5.25 24.44 -7.64
C PRO A 163 -6.40 24.72 -6.66
N THR A 164 -7.64 24.64 -7.16
CA THR A 164 -8.85 24.79 -6.36
C THR A 164 -8.94 23.74 -5.26
N TRP A 165 -8.51 22.50 -5.54
CA TRP A 165 -8.62 21.35 -4.64
C TRP A 165 -7.46 21.18 -3.66
N ALA A 166 -6.49 22.10 -3.62
CA ALA A 166 -5.26 21.97 -2.82
C ALA A 166 -5.47 21.58 -1.34
N PRO A 167 -6.47 22.11 -0.59
CA PRO A 167 -6.72 21.66 0.80
C PRO A 167 -7.18 20.20 0.88
N VAL A 168 -7.98 19.76 -0.09
CA VAL A 168 -8.47 18.38 -0.21
C VAL A 168 -7.34 17.44 -0.60
N GLU A 169 -6.51 17.87 -1.55
CA GLU A 169 -5.30 17.16 -1.98
C GLU A 169 -4.35 16.92 -0.81
N ALA A 170 -4.05 17.97 -0.04
CA ALA A 170 -3.13 17.90 1.08
C ALA A 170 -3.60 16.88 2.12
N ALA A 171 -4.89 16.88 2.48
CA ALA A 171 -5.45 15.92 3.43
C ALA A 171 -5.46 14.49 2.87
N TYR A 172 -5.84 14.31 1.60
CA TYR A 172 -5.90 12.97 0.98
C TYR A 172 -4.50 12.35 0.81
N GLN A 173 -3.51 13.16 0.42
CA GLN A 173 -2.10 12.75 0.35
C GLN A 173 -1.53 12.40 1.72
N LYS A 174 -1.90 13.17 2.75
CA LYS A 174 -1.47 12.88 4.12
C LYS A 174 -2.02 11.52 4.58
N ALA A 175 -3.28 11.21 4.26
CA ALA A 175 -3.89 9.90 4.50
C ALA A 175 -3.15 8.75 3.79
N LEU A 176 -2.84 8.90 2.50
CA LEU A 176 -2.06 7.92 1.73
C LEU A 176 -0.65 7.74 2.32
N SER A 177 -0.02 8.83 2.75
CA SER A 177 1.30 8.76 3.37
C SER A 177 1.27 8.04 4.71
N GLU A 178 0.25 8.26 5.54
CA GLU A 178 0.09 7.60 6.84
C GLU A 178 -0.20 6.11 6.66
N LEU A 179 -1.06 5.76 5.70
CA LEU A 179 -1.29 4.38 5.28
C LEU A 179 0.02 3.70 4.86
N SER A 180 0.85 4.38 4.06
CA SER A 180 2.14 3.83 3.61
C SER A 180 3.15 3.56 4.74
N ARG A 181 3.00 4.24 5.88
CA ARG A 181 3.85 4.08 7.07
C ARG A 181 3.33 3.04 8.06
N GLY A 182 2.09 2.59 7.91
CA GLY A 182 1.43 1.72 8.87
C GLY A 182 0.54 2.45 9.88
N ASP A 183 0.36 3.77 9.75
CA ASP A 183 -0.31 4.63 10.72
C ASP A 183 -1.82 4.70 10.42
N ALA A 184 -2.51 3.57 10.59
CA ALA A 184 -3.89 3.39 10.15
C ALA A 184 -4.91 4.39 10.77
N ALA A 185 -4.77 4.70 12.06
CA ALA A 185 -5.70 5.59 12.76
C ALA A 185 -5.61 7.05 12.26
N ASP A 186 -4.39 7.51 11.98
CA ASP A 186 -4.16 8.83 11.41
C ASP A 186 -4.68 8.84 9.96
N ALA A 187 -4.39 7.79 9.19
CA ALA A 187 -4.81 7.67 7.80
C ALA A 187 -6.33 7.79 7.63
N VAL A 188 -7.13 7.18 8.52
CA VAL A 188 -8.59 7.34 8.54
C VAL A 188 -8.99 8.79 8.85
N THR A 189 -8.32 9.41 9.82
CA THR A 189 -8.62 10.79 10.26
C THR A 189 -8.39 11.78 9.13
N ASP A 190 -7.27 11.63 8.42
CA ASP A 190 -6.93 12.49 7.29
C ASP A 190 -7.83 12.23 6.07
N ALA A 191 -8.23 10.99 5.81
CA ALA A 191 -9.21 10.68 4.77
C ALA A 191 -10.56 11.35 5.06
N GLY A 192 -11.00 11.36 6.33
CA GLY A 192 -12.19 12.10 6.76
C GLY A 192 -12.04 13.62 6.60
N THR A 193 -10.83 14.14 6.85
CA THR A 193 -10.51 15.57 6.65
C THR A 193 -10.61 15.94 5.17
N ALA A 194 -10.08 15.11 4.27
CA ALA A 194 -10.19 15.33 2.82
C ALA A 194 -11.66 15.45 2.38
N LEU A 195 -12.54 14.58 2.87
CA LEU A 195 -13.97 14.65 2.54
C LEU A 195 -14.64 15.92 3.09
N GLN A 196 -14.27 16.37 4.30
CA GLN A 196 -14.81 17.61 4.87
C GLN A 196 -14.38 18.84 4.09
N GLU A 197 -13.09 18.91 3.72
CA GLU A 197 -12.55 19.99 2.89
C GLU A 197 -13.25 20.02 1.52
N ALA A 198 -13.50 18.85 0.93
CA ALA A 198 -14.21 18.75 -0.35
C ALA A 198 -15.64 19.27 -0.27
N LEU A 199 -16.40 18.87 0.76
CA LEU A 199 -17.77 19.37 0.94
C LEU A 199 -17.80 20.87 1.21
N THR A 200 -16.83 21.38 1.99
CA THR A 200 -16.68 22.82 2.25
C THR A 200 -16.37 23.58 0.97
N LEU A 201 -15.48 23.04 0.13
CA LEU A 201 -15.14 23.60 -1.17
C LEU A 201 -16.32 23.63 -2.14
N LEU A 202 -17.19 22.63 -2.09
CA LEU A 202 -18.46 22.60 -2.83
C LEU A 202 -19.50 23.58 -2.25
N GLY A 203 -19.15 24.33 -1.22
CA GLY A 203 -19.99 25.35 -0.60
C GLY A 203 -20.94 24.80 0.44
N CYS A 204 -20.67 23.65 1.06
CA CYS A 204 -21.45 23.14 2.20
C CYS A 204 -21.06 23.86 3.50
N ASP A 205 -22.02 24.05 4.40
CA ASP A 205 -21.80 24.69 5.70
C ASP A 205 -21.78 23.64 6.81
N GLY A 206 -20.79 23.72 7.70
CA GLY A 206 -20.66 22.82 8.84
C GLY A 206 -19.25 22.83 9.40
N ASN A 207 -19.10 22.34 10.63
CA ASN A 207 -17.81 22.21 11.32
C ASN A 207 -17.38 20.74 11.51
N ALA A 208 -18.16 19.81 10.95
CA ALA A 208 -17.94 18.37 11.01
C ALA A 208 -18.68 17.70 9.84
N LEU A 209 -18.38 16.44 9.60
CA LEU A 209 -18.91 15.69 8.45
C LEU A 209 -20.46 15.64 8.43
N GLY A 210 -21.11 15.32 9.54
CA GLY A 210 -22.58 15.25 9.60
C GLY A 210 -23.30 16.56 9.21
N PRO A 211 -22.95 17.71 9.83
CA PRO A 211 -23.44 19.02 9.39
C PRO A 211 -23.17 19.33 7.91
N LEU A 212 -21.98 19.01 7.40
CA LEU A 212 -21.63 19.23 5.99
C LEU A 212 -22.47 18.37 5.04
N ILE A 213 -22.70 17.10 5.37
CA ILE A 213 -23.58 16.18 4.60
C ILE A 213 -25.01 16.72 4.56
N LYS A 214 -25.52 17.20 5.70
CA LYS A 214 -26.85 17.81 5.79
C LYS A 214 -26.95 19.07 4.92
N SER A 215 -25.92 19.91 4.90
CA SER A 215 -25.86 21.09 4.03
C SER A 215 -25.79 20.72 2.54
N ALA A 216 -24.99 19.71 2.18
CA ALA A 216 -24.90 19.20 0.80
C ALA A 216 -26.27 18.75 0.26
N LYS A 217 -27.06 18.07 1.09
CA LYS A 217 -28.44 17.66 0.79
C LYS A 217 -29.37 18.85 0.58
N GLN A 218 -29.29 19.86 1.44
CA GLN A 218 -30.11 21.08 1.34
C GLN A 218 -29.78 21.89 0.08
N LYS A 219 -28.49 21.98 -0.25
CA LYS A 219 -27.98 22.72 -1.41
C LYS A 219 -28.15 21.99 -2.73
N LYS A 220 -28.65 20.74 -2.71
CA LYS A 220 -28.81 19.87 -3.90
C LYS A 220 -27.50 19.67 -4.69
N ILE A 221 -26.36 19.87 -4.03
CA ILE A 221 -25.04 19.47 -4.53
C ILE A 221 -25.04 17.96 -4.77
N LEU A 222 -25.88 17.25 -4.01
CA LEU A 222 -26.14 15.84 -4.14
C LEU A 222 -27.62 15.64 -4.42
N SER A 223 -27.92 14.72 -5.32
CA SER A 223 -29.30 14.37 -5.61
C SER A 223 -29.94 13.67 -4.40
N ALA A 224 -31.27 13.71 -4.30
CA ALA A 224 -31.98 12.98 -3.25
C ALA A 224 -31.67 11.46 -3.27
N HIS A 225 -31.27 10.93 -4.42
CA HIS A 225 -30.84 9.54 -4.60
C HIS A 225 -29.46 9.26 -3.97
N ASP A 226 -28.58 10.27 -3.84
CA ASP A 226 -27.24 10.13 -3.25
C ASP A 226 -27.27 10.19 -1.71
N ALA A 227 -28.37 10.63 -1.10
CA ALA A 227 -28.48 10.82 0.35
C ALA A 227 -28.26 9.54 1.17
N PRO A 228 -28.83 8.36 0.82
CA PRO A 228 -28.59 7.13 1.58
C PRO A 228 -27.13 6.68 1.55
N MET A 229 -26.42 6.93 0.44
CA MET A 229 -24.99 6.62 0.31
C MET A 229 -24.17 7.44 1.30
N LEU A 230 -24.39 8.76 1.36
CA LEU A 230 -23.69 9.62 2.31
C LEU A 230 -24.04 9.34 3.76
N GLU A 231 -25.30 9.04 4.07
CA GLU A 231 -25.71 8.63 5.42
C GLU A 231 -25.02 7.32 5.85
N ALA A 232 -24.79 6.39 4.92
CA ALA A 232 -24.00 5.19 5.18
C ALA A 232 -22.52 5.52 5.43
N ILE A 233 -21.95 6.46 4.66
CA ILE A 233 -20.57 6.90 4.83
C ILE A 233 -20.37 7.62 6.17
N GLU A 234 -21.29 8.51 6.56
CA GLU A 234 -21.28 9.17 7.87
C GLU A 234 -21.28 8.13 9.00
N LYS A 235 -22.11 7.09 8.87
CA LYS A 235 -22.16 5.97 9.83
C LYS A 235 -20.88 5.16 9.85
N VAL A 236 -20.25 4.93 8.70
CA VAL A 236 -18.95 4.25 8.60
C VAL A 236 -17.87 5.09 9.29
N PHE A 237 -17.80 6.40 9.05
CA PHE A 237 -16.86 7.29 9.74
C PHE A 237 -17.12 7.36 11.24
N HIS A 238 -18.39 7.41 11.66
CA HIS A 238 -18.75 7.34 13.06
C HIS A 238 -18.39 5.99 13.67
N TRP A 239 -18.54 4.89 12.94
CA TRP A 239 -18.11 3.57 13.41
C TRP A 239 -16.60 3.54 13.62
N VAL A 240 -15.78 3.92 12.63
CA VAL A 240 -14.31 3.91 12.79
C VAL A 240 -13.86 4.89 13.89
N SER A 241 -14.50 6.05 13.99
CA SER A 241 -14.19 7.01 15.07
C SER A 241 -14.68 6.54 16.44
N ALA A 242 -15.81 5.85 16.54
CA ALA A 242 -16.34 5.31 17.78
C ALA A 242 -15.55 4.09 18.23
N ASP A 243 -15.07 3.27 17.30
CA ASP A 243 -14.13 2.18 17.55
C ASP A 243 -12.82 2.73 18.14
N ARG A 244 -12.29 3.84 17.59
CA ARG A 244 -11.15 4.58 18.17
C ARG A 244 -11.41 5.07 19.60
N SER A 245 -12.63 5.56 19.89
CA SER A 245 -12.99 6.09 21.23
C SER A 245 -13.29 4.98 22.25
N ALA A 246 -13.93 3.89 21.83
CA ALA A 246 -14.21 2.73 22.68
C ALA A 246 -12.94 1.93 22.99
N SER A 247 -11.99 1.87 22.05
CA SER A 247 -10.70 1.20 22.20
C SER A 247 -9.63 2.04 22.90
N GLY A 248 -9.92 3.29 23.25
CA GLY A 248 -8.99 4.21 23.93
C GLY A 248 -9.03 4.18 25.46
N ASP A 249 -10.15 3.74 26.07
CA ASP A 249 -10.35 3.77 27.54
C ASP A 249 -10.17 2.39 28.23
N GLY A 250 -9.90 1.32 27.48
CA GLY A 250 -9.74 -0.03 28.00
C GLY A 250 -8.36 -0.60 27.72
N HIS A 251 -7.58 -0.91 28.76
CA HIS A 251 -6.35 -1.69 28.63
C HIS A 251 -6.61 -2.99 27.85
N ASN A 252 -6.02 -3.10 26.65
CA ASN A 252 -5.94 -4.28 25.75
C ASN A 252 -7.09 -4.53 24.74
N SER A 253 -7.36 -3.62 23.79
CA SER A 253 -8.01 -3.97 22.51
C SER A 253 -7.55 -3.11 21.32
N SER A 254 -7.63 -3.68 20.11
CA SER A 254 -6.85 -3.36 18.89
C SER A 254 -7.00 -1.93 18.34
N PRO A 255 -5.91 -1.24 17.95
CA PRO A 255 -5.98 0.00 17.17
C PRO A 255 -6.56 -0.25 15.78
N ALA A 256 -7.17 0.77 15.15
CA ALA A 256 -7.67 0.72 13.77
C ALA A 256 -6.70 -0.05 12.86
N GLU A 257 -7.21 -1.04 12.13
CA GLU A 257 -6.35 -1.91 11.33
C GLU A 257 -5.99 -1.24 10.00
N LEU A 258 -4.89 -1.68 9.40
CA LEU A 258 -4.49 -1.19 8.08
C LEU A 258 -5.58 -1.41 7.03
N GLU A 259 -6.36 -2.48 7.20
CA GLU A 259 -7.48 -2.84 6.34
C GLU A 259 -8.62 -1.80 6.41
N ASP A 260 -8.93 -1.30 7.62
CA ASP A 260 -9.91 -0.24 7.84
C ASP A 260 -9.45 1.07 7.19
N ALA A 261 -8.19 1.46 7.39
CA ALA A 261 -7.62 2.65 6.78
C ALA A 261 -7.65 2.56 5.25
N TRP A 262 -7.34 1.38 4.71
CA TRP A 262 -7.40 1.11 3.27
C TRP A 262 -8.83 1.30 2.74
N PHE A 263 -9.82 0.69 3.39
CA PHE A 263 -11.22 0.80 3.01
C PHE A 263 -11.70 2.25 3.00
N ILE A 264 -11.41 3.02 4.05
CA ILE A 264 -11.86 4.42 4.17
C ILE A 264 -11.24 5.31 3.09
N ILE A 265 -9.93 5.21 2.84
CA ILE A 265 -9.24 6.02 1.83
C ILE A 265 -9.85 5.80 0.43
N HIS A 266 -10.22 4.56 0.09
CA HIS A 266 -10.82 4.25 -1.20
C HIS A 266 -12.27 4.71 -1.29
N VAL A 267 -13.07 4.54 -0.23
CA VAL A 267 -14.42 5.09 -0.17
C VAL A 267 -14.39 6.61 -0.36
N VAL A 268 -13.49 7.31 0.35
CA VAL A 268 -13.31 8.76 0.22
C VAL A 268 -12.91 9.15 -1.20
N GLY A 269 -11.89 8.52 -1.77
CA GLY A 269 -11.45 8.83 -3.14
C GLY A 269 -12.59 8.68 -4.15
N ALA A 270 -13.39 7.62 -4.03
CA ALA A 270 -14.49 7.36 -4.96
C ALA A 270 -15.56 8.45 -4.87
N ILE A 271 -15.82 8.96 -3.66
CA ILE A 271 -16.73 10.08 -3.43
C ILE A 271 -16.19 11.35 -4.05
N LEU A 272 -14.91 11.69 -3.82
CA LEU A 272 -14.27 12.89 -4.39
C LEU A 272 -14.40 12.93 -5.91
N VAL A 273 -14.14 11.80 -6.58
CA VAL A 273 -14.32 11.64 -8.03
C VAL A 273 -15.78 11.78 -8.45
N ARG A 274 -16.73 11.27 -7.66
CA ARG A 274 -18.16 11.37 -7.97
C ARG A 274 -18.70 12.79 -7.82
N VAL A 275 -18.38 13.48 -6.72
CA VAL A 275 -18.95 14.79 -6.40
C VAL A 275 -18.39 15.90 -7.30
N SER A 276 -17.13 15.77 -7.73
CA SER A 276 -16.53 16.68 -8.72
C SER A 276 -17.14 16.55 -10.13
N LYS A 277 -17.65 15.36 -10.50
CA LYS A 277 -18.36 15.17 -11.77
C LYS A 277 -19.78 15.75 -11.77
N GLN A 278 -20.36 16.03 -10.60
CA GLN A 278 -21.70 16.65 -10.52
C GLN A 278 -21.66 18.17 -10.68
N THR A 279 -20.56 18.85 -10.36
CA THR A 279 -20.37 20.30 -10.61
C THR A 279 -20.11 20.64 -12.08
N SER A 280 -19.83 19.65 -12.93
CA SER A 280 -19.52 19.80 -14.35
C SER A 280 -20.70 19.47 -15.30
N ARG A 281 -21.89 19.17 -14.76
CA ARG A 281 -23.12 19.06 -15.57
C ARG A 281 -23.82 20.43 -15.67
N PRO A 282 -24.08 20.95 -16.89
CA PRO A 282 -24.76 22.22 -17.11
C PRO A 282 -26.23 22.19 -16.66
#